data_AF-A0A495L292-F1
#
_entry.id   AF-A0A495L292-F1
#
_cell.length_a   1.000
_cell.length_b   1.000
_cell.length_c   1.000
_cell.angle_alpha   90.00
_cell.angle_beta   90.00
_cell.angle_gamma   90.00
#
_symmetry.space_group_name_H-M   'P 1'
#
loop_
_entity.id
_entity.type
_entity.pdbx_description
1 polymer ?
#
loop_
_entity_poly.entity_id
_entity_poly.type
_entity_poly.pdbx_seq_one_letter_code
_entity_poly.pdbx_strand_id
1 'polypeptide(L)' 'MKALREMTTEELNEALEALDSVRPEDTALRLALYLELRRAAKEEWVFEANDGEEQYEVC' A
#
# COMPACT_ATOMS: atom_id res chain seq x y z
N MET A 1 -14.97 5.26 -9.76
CA MET A 1 -13.81 5.36 -8.84
C MET A 1 -13.44 3.96 -8.42
N LYS A 2 -12.14 3.66 -8.39
CA LYS A 2 -11.60 2.40 -7.90
C LYS A 2 -11.76 2.35 -6.37
N ALA A 3 -12.00 1.16 -5.79
CA ALA A 3 -12.03 1.04 -4.34
C ALA A 3 -10.60 1.12 -3.79
N LEU A 4 -10.40 1.72 -2.59
CA LEU A 4 -9.05 1.83 -1.99
C LEU A 4 -8.33 0.48 -1.90
N ARG A 5 -9.09 -0.59 -1.63
CA ARG A 5 -8.56 -1.94 -1.52
C ARG A 5 -7.97 -2.48 -2.82
N GLU A 6 -8.41 -1.97 -3.96
CA GLU A 6 -7.94 -2.39 -5.28
C GLU A 6 -6.74 -1.54 -5.76
N MET A 7 -6.41 -0.45 -5.05
CA MET A 7 -5.38 0.49 -5.47
C MET A 7 -3.97 -0.06 -5.21
N THR A 8 -3.05 0.26 -6.13
CA THR A 8 -1.62 -0.04 -5.97
C THR A 8 -0.97 0.92 -4.99
N THR A 9 0.27 0.62 -4.57
CA THR A 9 1.08 1.51 -3.73
C THR A 9 1.28 2.89 -4.36
N GLU A 10 1.51 2.95 -5.68
CA GLU A 10 1.62 4.21 -6.44
C GLU A 10 0.32 5.00 -6.45
N GLU A 11 -0.80 4.37 -6.81
CA GLU A 11 -2.12 5.03 -6.86
C GLU A 11 -2.54 5.58 -5.46
N LEU A 12 -2.17 4.88 -4.38
CA LEU A 12 -2.43 5.32 -3.01
C LEU A 12 -1.55 6.50 -2.59
N ASN A 13 -0.30 6.56 -3.05
CA ASN A 13 0.58 7.72 -2.84
C ASN A 13 0.07 8.95 -3.59
N GLU A 14 -0.32 8.80 -4.86
CA GLU A 14 -0.91 9.90 -5.64
C GLU A 14 -2.20 10.44 -4.98
N ALA A 15 -3.03 9.55 -4.44
CA ALA A 15 -4.23 9.93 -3.72
C ALA A 15 -3.92 10.72 -2.42
N LEU A 16 -2.83 10.38 -1.72
CA LEU A 16 -2.35 11.13 -0.54
C LEU A 16 -1.87 12.53 -0.94
N GLU A 17 -1.09 12.65 -2.00
CA GLU A 17 -0.61 13.96 -2.50
C GLU A 17 -1.78 14.85 -2.94
N ALA A 18 -2.75 14.27 -3.65
CA ALA A 18 -3.97 14.98 -4.05
C ALA A 18 -4.80 15.41 -2.82
N LEU A 19 -4.90 14.56 -1.81
CA LEU A 19 -5.61 14.89 -0.56
C LEU A 19 -4.96 16.07 0.17
N ASP A 20 -3.63 16.05 0.29
CA ASP A 20 -2.86 17.10 0.95
C ASP A 20 -3.02 18.46 0.24
N SER A 21 -3.21 18.45 -1.08
CA SER A 21 -3.44 19.65 -1.88
C SER A 21 -4.88 20.19 -1.77
N VAL A 22 -5.89 19.31 -1.74
CA VAL A 22 -7.30 19.72 -1.86
C VAL A 22 -8.01 19.79 -0.51
N ARG A 23 -7.71 18.88 0.44
CA ARG A 23 -8.37 18.77 1.75
C ARG A 23 -7.38 18.31 2.84
N PRO A 24 -6.37 19.13 3.15
CA PRO A 24 -5.33 18.75 4.12
C PRO A 24 -5.88 18.49 5.53
N GLU A 25 -7.08 18.99 5.86
CA GLU A 25 -7.71 18.78 7.18
C GLU A 25 -8.45 17.44 7.29
N ASP A 26 -8.72 16.73 6.18
CA ASP A 26 -9.46 15.46 6.18
C ASP A 26 -8.57 14.31 6.68
N THR A 27 -8.39 14.30 8.00
CA THR A 27 -7.52 13.36 8.71
C THR A 27 -8.07 11.93 8.65
N ALA A 28 -9.40 11.76 8.55
CA ALA A 28 -10.03 10.46 8.46
C ALA A 28 -9.68 9.79 7.12
N LEU A 29 -9.81 10.52 6.02
CA LEU A 29 -9.43 10.02 4.70
C LEU A 29 -7.92 9.80 4.60
N ARG A 30 -7.11 10.69 5.17
CA ARG A 30 -5.65 10.52 5.22
C ARG A 30 -5.25 9.23 5.94
N LEU A 31 -5.87 8.95 7.10
CA LEU A 31 -5.61 7.72 7.85
C LEU A 31 -6.02 6.46 7.07
N ALA A 32 -7.18 6.49 6.40
CA ALA A 32 -7.64 5.38 5.58
C ALA A 32 -6.65 5.06 4.44
N LEU A 33 -6.16 6.09 3.75
CA LEU A 33 -5.15 5.94 2.70
C LEU A 33 -3.84 5.35 3.22
N TYR A 34 -3.34 5.80 4.37
CA TYR A 34 -2.12 5.23 4.97
C TYR A 34 -2.26 3.77 5.36
N LEU A 35 -3.42 3.36 5.87
CA LEU A 35 -3.67 1.97 6.25
C LEU A 35 -3.68 1.06 5.02
N GLU A 36 -4.31 1.50 3.93
CA GLU A 36 -4.32 0.76 2.67
C GLU A 36 -2.94 0.76 1.99
N LEU A 37 -2.19 1.85 2.08
CA LEU A 37 -0.81 1.92 1.57
C LEU A 37 0.08 0.90 2.28
N ARG A 38 -0.04 0.80 3.61
CA ARG A 38 0.67 -0.21 4.39
C ARG A 38 0.25 -1.63 4.01
N ARG A 39 -1.03 -1.86 3.70
CA ARG A 39 -1.54 -3.16 3.23
C ARG A 39 -0.93 -3.52 1.87
N ALA A 40 -1.02 -2.61 0.90
CA ALA A 40 -0.51 -2.81 -0.45
C ALA A 40 1.01 -3.02 -0.47
N ALA A 41 1.77 -2.22 0.28
CA ALA A 41 3.23 -2.38 0.39
C ALA A 41 3.61 -3.73 1.02
N LYS A 42 2.85 -4.20 2.02
CA LYS A 42 3.07 -5.53 2.59
C LYS A 42 2.76 -6.64 1.58
N GLU A 43 1.70 -6.51 0.80
CA GLU A 43 1.36 -7.47 -0.26
C GLU A 43 2.46 -7.51 -1.33
N GLU A 44 2.96 -6.37 -1.76
CA GLU A 44 4.07 -6.23 -2.72
C GLU A 44 5.37 -6.87 -2.19
N TRP A 45 5.73 -6.61 -0.93
CA TRP A 45 6.92 -7.19 -0.30
C TRP A 45 6.82 -8.70 -0.08
N VAL A 46 5.62 -9.23 0.19
CA VAL A 46 5.38 -10.68 0.28
C VAL A 46 5.54 -11.35 -1.08
N PHE A 47 5.19 -10.66 -2.17
CA PHE A 47 5.45 -11.14 -3.52
C PHE A 47 6.96 -11.18 -3.81
N GLU A 48 7.73 -10.16 -3.43
CA GLU A 48 9.19 -10.14 -3.63
C GLU A 48 9.95 -11.18 -2.78
N ALA A 49 9.49 -11.46 -1.56
CA ALA A 49 10.13 -12.46 -0.70
C ALA A 49 9.96 -13.91 -1.20
N ASN A 50 8.88 -14.17 -1.96
CA ASN A 50 8.56 -15.51 -2.44
C ASN A 50 9.32 -15.89 -3.72
N ASP A 51 10.01 -14.94 -4.35
CA ASP A 51 10.87 -15.17 -5.52
C ASP A 51 12.30 -15.62 -5.13
N GLY A 52 12.58 -15.83 -3.83
CA GLY A 52 13.92 -16.16 -3.31
C GLY A 52 13.99 -17.26 -2.24
N GLU A 53 12.90 -17.97 -1.92
CA GLU A 53 12.97 -19.11 -1.00
C GLU A 53 13.50 -20.37 -1.72
N GLU A 54 14.82 -20.41 -1.95
CA GLU A 54 15.52 -21.69 -2.05
C GLU A 54 15.30 -22.47 -0.75
N GLN A 55 14.62 -23.61 -0.87
CA GLN A 55 14.41 -24.56 0.21
C GLN A 55 15.76 -25.02 0.78
N TYR A 56 16.16 -24.50 1.94
CA TYR A 56 17.21 -25.15 2.72
C TYR A 56 16.59 -26.29 3.52
N GLU A 57 16.70 -27.50 2.98
CA GLU A 57 16.51 -28.75 3.70
C GLU A 57 17.61 -28.85 4.77
N VAL A 58 17.23 -28.76 6.04
CA VAL A 58 18.15 -28.95 7.17
C VAL A 58 18.28 -30.45 7.40
N CYS A 59 19.37 -31.03 6.92
CA CYS A 59 19.84 -32.36 7.31
C CYS A 59 20.36 -32.39 8.76
#